data_AF-A0A4Q7QUG6-F1
#
_entry.id   AF-A0A4Q7QUG6-F1
#
_cell.length_a   1.000
_cell.length_b   1.000
_cell.length_c   1.000
_cell.angle_alpha   90.00
_cell.angle_beta   90.00
_cell.angle_gamma   90.00
#
_symmetry.space_group_name_H-M   'P 1'
#
loop_
_entity.id
_entity.type
_entity.pdbx_description
1 polymer ?
#
loop_
_entity_poly.entity_id
_entity_poly.type
_entity_poly.pdbx_seq_one_letter_code
_entity_poly.pdbx_strand_id
1 'polypeptide(L)'
;MILLYTLIAFIFALFFLNWLLGYKKGNITLTLDDRYTDLKEYAEAIEVELRKEGKQAVYKGGRKFLVDGKLYEFSDRTVPIGGVPTQQTILEPK
;
A
#
# COMPACT_ATOMS: atom_id res chain seq x y z
N MET A 1 7.20 -33.00 24.94
CA MET A 1 6.86 -33.36 23.55
C MET A 1 5.55 -32.74 23.07
N ILE A 2 4.40 -32.98 23.72
CA ILE A 2 3.09 -32.44 23.28
C ILE A 2 3.09 -30.91 23.17
N LEU A 3 3.62 -30.20 24.18
CA LEU A 3 3.74 -28.72 24.15
C LEU A 3 4.58 -28.18 22.99
N LEU A 4 5.59 -28.94 22.55
CA LEU A 4 6.44 -28.56 21.42
C LEU A 4 5.67 -28.71 20.10
N TYR A 5 4.94 -29.81 19.92
CA TYR A 5 4.11 -30.04 18.74
C TYR A 5 2.96 -29.02 18.64
N THR A 6 2.34 -28.66 19.76
CA THR A 6 1.31 -27.61 19.77
C THR A 6 1.86 -26.24 19.41
N LEU A 7 3.07 -25.89 19.87
CA LEU A 7 3.71 -24.62 19.53
C LEU A 7 4.04 -24.55 18.04
N ILE A 8 4.58 -25.64 17.48
CA ILE A 8 4.90 -25.73 16.05
C ILE A 8 3.61 -25.61 15.21
N ALA A 9 2.56 -26.36 15.56
CA ALA A 9 1.28 -26.28 14.86
C ALA A 9 0.67 -24.87 14.89
N PHE A 10 0.81 -24.16 16.02
CA PHE A 10 0.33 -22.79 16.16
C PHE A 10 1.09 -21.82 15.23
N ILE A 11 2.42 -21.92 15.15
CA ILE A 11 3.24 -21.10 14.23
C ILE A 11 2.86 -21.36 12.77
N PHE A 12 2.68 -22.62 12.39
CA PHE A 12 2.23 -22.98 11.05
C PHE A 12 0.84 -22.44 10.73
N ALA A 13 -0.10 -22.51 11.70
CA ALA A 13 -1.44 -21.94 11.54
C ALA A 13 -1.39 -20.41 11.33
N LEU A 14 -0.55 -19.69 12.09
CA LEU A 14 -0.36 -18.25 11.89
C LEU A 14 0.24 -17.92 10.52
N PHE A 15 1.24 -18.70 10.07
CA PHE A 15 1.85 -18.50 8.75
C PHE A 15 0.85 -18.77 7.62
N PHE A 16 0.06 -19.84 7.75
CA PHE A 16 -1.00 -20.19 6.82
C PHE A 16 -2.09 -19.11 6.78
N LEU A 17 -2.52 -18.59 7.93
CA LEU A 17 -3.50 -17.50 8.02
C LEU A 17 -2.99 -16.21 7.35
N ASN A 18 -1.72 -15.86 7.58
CA ASN A 18 -1.09 -14.69 6.96
C ASN A 18 -1.00 -14.82 5.44
N TRP A 19 -0.77 -16.04 4.93
CA TRP A 19 -0.79 -16.31 3.49
C TRP A 19 -2.22 -16.26 2.92
N LEU A 20 -3.19 -16.87 3.61
CA LEU A 20 -4.59 -16.97 3.17
C LEU A 20 -5.31 -15.63 3.14
N LEU A 21 -5.02 -14.74 4.10
CA LEU A 21 -5.58 -13.39 4.14
C LEU A 21 -5.12 -12.50 2.97
N GLY A 22 -4.14 -12.95 2.19
CA GLY A 22 -3.82 -12.33 0.92
C GLY A 22 -3.53 -10.83 1.05
N TYR A 23 -2.88 -10.42 2.15
CA TYR A 23 -2.30 -9.08 2.24
C TYR A 23 -1.57 -8.86 0.93
N LYS A 24 -2.04 -7.91 0.11
CA LYS A 24 -1.52 -7.64 -1.24
C LYS A 24 -0.04 -7.27 -1.10
N LYS A 25 0.82 -8.30 -1.08
CA LYS A 25 2.23 -8.20 -0.75
C LYS A 25 2.86 -7.34 -1.83
N GLY A 26 3.40 -6.19 -1.41
CA GLY A 26 4.04 -5.25 -2.30
C GLY A 26 3.22 -4.01 -2.65
N ASN A 27 1.93 -3.94 -2.28
CA ASN A 27 1.19 -2.69 -2.41
C ASN A 27 1.81 -1.60 -1.53
N ILE A 28 1.86 -0.37 -2.04
CA ILE A 28 2.18 0.81 -1.24
C ILE A 28 0.85 1.53 -1.01
N THR A 29 0.44 1.64 0.25
CA THR A 29 -0.77 2.36 0.63
C THR A 29 -0.36 3.60 1.38
N LEU A 30 -0.83 4.76 0.94
CA LEU A 30 -0.55 6.05 1.57
C LEU A 30 -1.82 6.89 1.61
N THR A 31 -1.91 7.74 2.62
CA THR A 31 -3.02 8.66 2.84
C THR A 31 -2.46 10.06 2.68
N LEU A 32 -3.07 10.87 1.83
CA LEU A 32 -2.67 12.27 1.68
C LEU A 32 -3.47 13.13 2.67
N ASP A 33 -2.82 14.18 3.18
CA ASP A 33 -3.46 15.14 4.09
C ASP A 33 -4.59 15.91 3.40
N ASP A 34 -4.39 16.24 2.12
CA ASP A 34 -5.35 16.97 1.30
C ASP A 34 -6.08 16.04 0.31
N ARG A 35 -7.29 16.45 -0.07
CA ARG A 35 -8.07 15.81 -1.12
C ARG A 35 -7.73 16.43 -2.48
N TYR A 36 -7.32 15.60 -3.42
CA TYR A 36 -6.93 16.01 -4.76
C TYR A 36 -7.92 15.51 -5.80
N THR A 37 -8.47 16.42 -6.60
CA THR A 37 -9.39 16.13 -7.71
C THR A 37 -8.70 16.20 -9.07
N ASP A 38 -7.68 17.04 -9.22
CA ASP A 38 -6.83 17.08 -10.40
C ASP A 38 -5.80 15.94 -10.39
N LEU A 39 -5.69 15.23 -11.50
CA LEU A 39 -4.83 14.06 -11.60
C LEU A 39 -3.33 14.41 -11.52
N LYS A 40 -2.95 15.59 -12.03
CA LYS A 40 -1.56 16.02 -12.05
C LYS A 40 -1.13 16.45 -10.65
N GLU A 41 -1.91 17.29 -9.99
CA GLU A 41 -1.68 17.69 -8.60
C GLU A 41 -1.64 16.47 -7.68
N TYR A 42 -2.56 15.53 -7.88
CA TYR A 42 -2.58 14.29 -7.11
C TYR A 42 -1.32 13.45 -7.33
N ALA A 43 -0.88 13.31 -8.58
CA ALA A 43 0.33 12.56 -8.89
C ALA A 43 1.59 13.19 -8.28
N GLU A 44 1.69 14.52 -8.33
CA GLU A 44 2.77 15.28 -7.69
C GLU A 44 2.77 15.09 -6.17
N ALA A 45 1.60 15.15 -5.53
CA ALA A 45 1.46 14.91 -4.10
C ALA A 45 1.88 13.48 -3.70
N ILE A 46 1.51 12.47 -4.49
CA ILE A 46 1.95 11.08 -4.28
C ILE A 46 3.48 10.98 -4.38
N GLU A 47 4.12 11.61 -5.37
CA GLU A 47 5.59 11.62 -5.47
C GLU A 47 6.26 12.23 -4.25
N VAL A 48 5.75 13.38 -3.80
CA VAL A 48 6.26 14.09 -2.62
C VAL A 48 6.17 13.20 -1.39
N GLU A 49 5.02 12.57 -1.16
CA GLU A 49 4.81 11.72 0.01
C GLU A 49 5.70 10.48 0.00
N LEU A 50 5.83 9.80 -1.15
CA LEU A 50 6.74 8.67 -1.31
C LEU A 50 8.22 9.08 -1.09
N ARG A 51 8.62 10.28 -1.52
CA ARG A 51 9.97 10.80 -1.28
C ARG A 51 10.21 11.11 0.19
N LYS A 52 9.21 11.61 0.93
CA LYS A 52 9.30 11.79 2.39
C LYS A 52 9.51 10.45 3.11
N GLU A 53 8.90 9.37 2.61
CA GLU A 53 9.14 8.01 3.10
C GLU A 53 10.50 7.41 2.65
N GLY A 54 11.32 8.18 1.94
CA GLY A 54 12.65 7.76 1.48
C GLY A 54 12.65 6.93 0.19
N LYS A 55 11.53 6.87 -0.53
CA LYS A 55 11.40 6.13 -1.80
C LYS A 55 11.71 7.01 -3.00
N GLN A 56 12.30 6.45 -4.04
CA GLN A 56 12.48 7.12 -5.32
C GLN A 56 11.23 6.89 -6.18
N ALA A 57 10.35 7.89 -6.25
CA ALA A 57 9.12 7.82 -7.02
C ALA A 57 9.13 8.78 -8.23
N VAL A 58 8.69 8.26 -9.38
CA VAL A 58 8.52 9.02 -10.63
C VAL A 58 7.19 8.63 -11.29
N TYR A 59 6.31 9.60 -11.52
CA TYR A 59 5.07 9.43 -12.25
C TYR A 59 5.36 9.23 -13.74
N LYS A 60 4.77 8.19 -14.32
CA LYS A 60 4.92 7.81 -15.74
C LYS A 60 3.70 8.16 -16.59
N GLY A 61 2.71 8.81 -16.01
CA GLY A 61 1.43 9.07 -16.68
C GLY A 61 0.51 7.86 -16.66
N GLY A 62 -0.76 8.06 -17.03
CA GLY A 62 -1.74 6.98 -17.15
C GLY A 62 -1.93 6.17 -15.85
N ARG A 63 -1.89 6.86 -14.71
CA ARG A 63 -1.94 6.25 -13.37
C ARG A 63 -0.80 5.29 -13.03
N LYS A 64 0.37 5.43 -13.65
CA LYS A 64 1.53 4.57 -13.38
C LYS A 64 2.64 5.32 -12.66
N PHE A 65 3.26 4.66 -11.71
CA PHE A 65 4.43 5.13 -10.98
C PHE A 65 5.59 4.15 -11.13
N LEU A 66 6.80 4.66 -11.27
CA LEU A 66 8.02 3.90 -11.05
C LEU A 66 8.51 4.23 -9.64
N VAL A 67 8.48 3.26 -8.73
CA VAL A 67 8.93 3.41 -7.34
C VAL A 67 10.07 2.44 -7.07
N ASP A 68 11.25 2.95 -6.73
CA ASP A 68 12.47 2.17 -6.50
C ASP A 68 12.76 1.16 -7.62
N GLY A 69 12.55 1.59 -8.88
CA GLY A 69 12.75 0.77 -10.08
C GLY A 69 11.63 -0.22 -10.40
N LYS A 70 10.55 -0.28 -9.61
CA LYS A 70 9.39 -1.16 -9.84
C LYS A 70 8.19 -0.37 -10.35
N LEU A 71 7.44 -0.96 -11.30
CA LEU A 71 6.26 -0.33 -11.87
C LEU A 71 5.01 -0.62 -11.01
N TYR A 72 4.27 0.43 -10.73
CA TYR A 72 3.03 0.41 -9.98
C TYR A 72 1.92 1.07 -10.78
N GLU A 73 0.70 0.56 -10.66
CA GLU A 73 -0.52 1.24 -11.07
C GLU A 73 -1.23 1.78 -9.83
N PHE A 74 -1.61 3.05 -9.85
CA PHE A 74 -2.24 3.69 -8.72
C PHE A 74 -3.76 3.76 -8.90
N SER A 75 -4.46 3.56 -7.78
CA SER A 75 -5.89 3.75 -7.64
C SER A 75 -6.17 4.48 -6.33
N ASP A 76 -7.32 5.15 -6.27
CA ASP A 76 -7.77 5.85 -5.08
C ASP A 76 -9.06 5.23 -4.54
N ARG A 77 -9.22 5.29 -3.22
CA ARG A 77 -10.47 4.96 -2.54
C ARG A 77 -10.70 5.93 -1.39
N THR A 78 -11.98 6.16 -1.06
CA THR A 78 -12.33 6.89 0.17
C THR A 78 -12.51 5.88 1.31
N VAL A 79 -11.79 6.09 2.42
CA VAL A 79 -11.88 5.26 3.62
C VAL A 79 -12.22 6.14 4.83
N PRO A 80 -13.09 5.70 5.75
CA PRO A 80 -13.34 6.42 6.98
C PRO A 80 -12.18 6.18 7.96
N ILE A 81 -11.38 7.21 8.25
CA ILE A 81 -10.33 7.18 9.27
C ILE A 81 -10.78 8.08 10.41
N GLY A 82 -11.02 7.51 11.61
CA GLY A 82 -11.53 8.27 12.75
C GLY A 82 -12.88 8.96 12.52
N GLY A 83 -13.70 8.42 11.60
CA GLY A 83 -14.97 9.03 11.19
C GLY A 83 -14.86 10.13 10.13
N VAL A 84 -13.65 10.49 9.71
CA VAL A 84 -13.40 11.47 8.64
C VAL A 84 -13.22 10.74 7.30
N PRO A 85 -13.97 11.11 6.23
CA PRO A 85 -13.79 10.53 4.92
C PRO A 85 -12.44 10.96 4.34
N THR A 86 -11.49 10.03 4.26
CA THR A 86 -10.12 10.32 3.86
C THR A 86 -9.78 9.63 2.54
N GLN A 87 -9.09 10.37 1.65
CA GLN A 87 -8.64 9.83 0.37
C GLN A 87 -7.38 9.00 0.59
N GLN A 88 -7.45 7.73 0.20
CA GLN A 88 -6.35 6.79 0.30
C GLN A 88 -5.88 6.38 -1.09
N THR A 89 -4.58 6.49 -1.32
CA THR A 89 -3.90 6.02 -2.52
C THR A 89 -3.42 4.59 -2.30
N ILE A 90 -3.61 3.74 -3.31
CA ILE A 90 -3.08 2.39 -3.37
C ILE A 90 -2.27 2.25 -4.65
N LEU A 91 -1.00 1.95 -4.51
CA LEU A 91 -0.10 1.56 -5.59
C LEU A 91 -0.01 0.05 -5.63
N GLU A 92 -0.50 -0.56 -6.70
CA GLU A 92 -0.48 -2.01 -6.92
C GLU A 92 0.66 -2.36 -7.88
N PRO A 93 1.56 -3.29 -7.54
CA PRO A 93 2.64 -3.69 -8.42
C PRO A 93 2.08 -4.35 -9.69
N LYS A 94 2.68 -4.02 -10.84
CA LYS A 94 2.41 -4.69 -12.12
C LYS A 94 3.36 -5.87 -12.38
#